data_AF-A0A5E4HPV1-F1
#
_entry.id   AF-A0A5E4HPV1-F1
#
_cell.length_a   1.000
_cell.length_b   1.000
_cell.length_c   1.000
_cell.angle_alpha   90.00
_cell.angle_beta   90.00
_cell.angle_gamma   90.00
#
_symmetry.space_group_name_H-M   'P 1'
#
loop_
_entity.id
_entity.type
_entity.pdbx_description
1 polymer ?
#
loop_
_entity_poly.entity_id
_entity_poly.type
_entity_poly.pdbx_seq_one_letter_code
_entity_poly.pdbx_strand_id
1 'polypeptide(L)'
;MPTTVEIKGEFEIKIKQLIDAGLYGNMAEAVRDALRHMLREYDEKEIAVGLYRQGKVSLAKAAAIAGVSITRMKGILVEKGINPRLGVEDVKELYEVPAIIEGILDTEKKPKK
;
A
#
# COMPACT_ATOMS: atom_id res chain seq x y z
N MET A 1 11.97 -6.24 13.97
CA MET A 1 12.15 -5.75 15.35
C MET A 1 10.84 -5.98 16.09
N PRO A 2 10.84 -6.53 17.31
CA PRO A 2 9.62 -6.61 18.11
C PRO A 2 9.15 -5.19 18.46
N THR A 3 7.85 -4.95 18.29
CA THR A 3 7.22 -3.68 18.68
C THR A 3 6.58 -3.87 20.04
N THR A 4 6.94 -3.05 21.02
CA THR A 4 6.29 -3.04 22.34
C THR A 4 4.99 -2.27 22.25
N VAL A 5 3.90 -2.91 22.67
CA VAL A 5 2.56 -2.30 22.73
C VAL A 5 2.01 -2.50 24.14
N GLU A 6 1.54 -1.43 24.78
CA GLU A 6 0.86 -1.53 26.08
C GLU A 6 -0.63 -1.78 25.89
N ILE A 7 -1.15 -2.83 26.51
CA ILE A 7 -2.58 -3.15 26.55
C ILE A 7 -3.02 -2.98 28.00
N LYS A 8 -4.01 -2.12 28.26
CA LYS A 8 -4.55 -1.86 29.59
C LYS A 8 -6.07 -2.03 29.62
N GLY A 9 -6.61 -2.28 30.81
CA GLY A 9 -8.05 -2.31 31.06
C GLY A 9 -8.71 -3.62 30.61
N GLU A 10 -9.91 -3.51 30.04
CA GLU A 10 -10.78 -4.66 29.74
C GLU A 10 -10.13 -5.68 28.79
N PHE A 11 -9.35 -5.22 27.81
CA PHE A 11 -8.67 -6.10 26.87
C PHE A 11 -7.62 -6.99 27.54
N GLU A 12 -6.89 -6.47 28.53
CA GLU A 12 -5.90 -7.26 29.27
C GLU A 12 -6.59 -8.39 30.04
N ILE A 13 -7.71 -8.08 30.70
CA ILE A 13 -8.51 -9.04 31.47
C ILE A 13 -9.08 -10.12 30.55
N LYS A 14 -9.70 -9.73 29.43
CA LYS A 14 -10.26 -10.69 28.46
C LYS A 14 -9.20 -11.60 27.87
N ILE A 15 -8.04 -11.07 27.49
CA ILE A 15 -6.97 -11.90 26.91
C ILE A 15 -6.43 -12.89 27.96
N LYS A 16 -6.27 -12.46 29.23
CA LYS A 16 -5.91 -13.36 30.32
C LYS A 16 -6.93 -14.49 30.50
N GLN A 17 -8.23 -14.18 30.50
CA GLN A 17 -9.28 -15.21 30.56
C GLN A 17 -9.21 -16.23 29.42
N LEU A 18 -8.86 -15.80 28.21
CA LEU A 18 -8.68 -16.71 27.07
C LEU A 18 -7.47 -17.65 27.27
N ILE A 19 -6.40 -17.15 27.88
CA ILE A 19 -5.22 -17.95 28.21
C ILE A 19 -5.53 -18.92 29.36
N ASP A 20 -6.20 -18.44 30.41
CA ASP A 20 -6.61 -19.27 31.56
C ASP A 20 -7.59 -20.38 31.15
N ALA A 21 -8.42 -20.12 30.13
CA ALA A 21 -9.29 -21.12 29.51
C ALA A 21 -8.55 -22.11 28.59
N GLY A 22 -7.25 -21.94 28.38
CA GLY A 22 -6.42 -22.81 27.54
C GLY A 22 -6.61 -22.61 26.02
N LEU A 23 -7.27 -21.53 25.59
CA LEU A 23 -7.49 -21.24 24.17
C LEU A 23 -6.25 -20.69 23.46
N TYR A 24 -5.35 -20.08 24.23
CA TYR A 24 -4.06 -19.59 23.76
C TYR A 24 -2.95 -19.92 24.75
N GLY A 25 -1.74 -20.17 24.25
CA GLY A 25 -0.61 -20.53 25.11
C GLY A 25 0.02 -19.32 25.82
N ASN A 26 -0.12 -18.11 25.28
CA ASN A 26 0.42 -16.89 25.89
C ASN A 26 -0.22 -15.61 25.32
N MET A 27 0.09 -14.48 25.96
CA MET A 27 -0.37 -13.14 25.58
C MET A 27 -0.01 -12.77 24.13
N ALA A 28 1.22 -13.07 23.70
CA ALA A 28 1.69 -12.68 22.38
C ALA A 28 0.95 -13.44 21.26
N GLU A 29 0.60 -14.69 21.49
CA GLU A 29 -0.19 -15.51 20.57
C GLU A 29 -1.60 -14.96 20.41
N ALA A 30 -2.30 -14.74 21.53
CA ALA A 30 -3.66 -14.19 21.54
C ALA A 30 -3.73 -12.81 20.87
N VAL A 31 -2.78 -11.92 21.18
CA VAL A 31 -2.70 -10.58 20.57
C VAL A 31 -2.43 -10.68 19.07
N ARG A 32 -1.52 -11.56 18.65
CA ARG A 32 -1.20 -11.72 17.23
C ARG A 32 -2.40 -12.25 16.44
N ASP A 33 -3.20 -13.14 17.03
CA ASP A 33 -4.40 -13.63 16.37
C ASP A 33 -5.53 -12.60 16.33
N ALA A 34 -5.72 -11.83 17.42
CA ALA A 34 -6.65 -10.70 17.43
C ALA A 34 -6.31 -9.67 16.35
N LEU A 35 -5.03 -9.31 16.21
CA LEU A 35 -4.56 -8.42 15.15
C LEU A 35 -4.79 -8.99 13.75
N ARG A 36 -4.58 -10.30 13.57
CA ARG A 36 -4.83 -10.97 12.29
C ARG A 36 -6.30 -10.90 11.90
N HIS A 37 -7.21 -11.13 12.84
CA HIS A 37 -8.65 -10.98 12.61
C HIS A 37 -9.01 -9.54 12.29
N MET A 38 -8.53 -8.59 13.09
CA MET A 38 -8.77 -7.16 12.85
C MET A 38 -8.29 -6.71 11.46
N LEU A 39 -7.07 -7.09 11.05
CA LEU A 39 -6.51 -6.70 9.76
C LEU A 39 -7.24 -7.32 8.56
N ARG A 40 -7.93 -8.46 8.73
CA ARG A 40 -8.76 -9.07 7.68
C ARG A 40 -10.03 -8.29 7.37
N GLU A 41 -10.50 -7.47 8.31
CA GLU A 41 -11.72 -6.67 8.11
C GLU A 41 -11.48 -5.43 7.25
N TYR A 42 -10.23 -4.96 7.14
CA TYR A 42 -9.91 -3.79 6.34
C TYR A 42 -9.78 -4.16 4.86
N ASP A 43 -10.51 -3.42 4.01
CA ASP A 43 -10.33 -3.53 2.57
C ASP A 43 -8.99 -2.89 2.15
N GLU A 44 -8.09 -3.73 1.65
CA GLU A 44 -6.78 -3.33 1.12
C GLU A 44 -6.88 -2.21 0.06
N LYS A 45 -7.99 -2.14 -0.68
CA LYS A 45 -8.25 -1.06 -1.64
C LYS A 45 -8.46 0.27 -0.95
N GLU A 46 -9.15 0.30 0.18
CA GLU A 46 -9.36 1.55 0.93
C GLU A 46 -8.07 2.07 1.54
N ILE A 47 -7.24 1.17 2.06
CA ILE A 47 -5.90 1.49 2.53
C ILE A 47 -5.07 2.08 1.40
N ALA A 48 -5.04 1.41 0.24
CA ALA A 48 -4.29 1.86 -0.93
C ALA A 48 -4.75 3.24 -1.42
N VAL A 49 -6.06 3.49 -1.47
CA VAL A 49 -6.65 4.77 -1.87
C VAL A 49 -6.28 5.87 -0.88
N GLY A 50 -6.39 5.61 0.43
CA GLY A 50 -6.03 6.56 1.47
C GLY A 50 -4.56 6.96 1.40
N LEU A 51 -3.66 5.99 1.21
CA LEU A 51 -2.23 6.23 1.07
C LEU A 51 -1.90 7.02 -0.21
N TYR A 52 -2.54 6.70 -1.34
CA TYR A 52 -2.34 7.42 -2.59
C TYR A 52 -2.83 8.87 -2.48
N ARG A 53 -4.01 9.10 -1.89
CA ARG A 53 -4.57 10.44 -1.70
C ARG A 53 -3.68 11.34 -0.85
N GLN A 54 -2.95 10.76 0.10
CA GLN A 54 -1.98 11.47 0.95
C GLN A 54 -0.60 11.67 0.28
N GLY A 55 -0.40 11.20 -0.96
CA GLY A 55 0.88 11.27 -1.66
C GLY A 55 1.97 10.38 -1.05
N LYS A 56 1.62 9.43 -0.18
CA LYS A 56 2.58 8.54 0.50
C LYS A 56 3.08 7.40 -0.38
N VAL A 57 2.31 7.06 -1.42
CA VAL A 57 2.61 5.96 -2.33
C VAL A 57 2.33 6.36 -3.78
N SER A 58 3.11 5.83 -4.71
CA SER A 58 2.84 5.94 -6.14
C SER A 58 1.62 5.11 -6.56
N LEU A 59 1.08 5.35 -7.77
CA LEU A 59 -0.02 4.57 -8.32
C LEU A 59 0.30 3.06 -8.39
N ALA A 60 1.53 2.72 -8.82
CA ALA A 60 1.99 1.34 -8.89
C ALA A 60 2.06 0.69 -7.50
N LYS A 61 2.51 1.45 -6.49
CA LYS A 61 2.56 0.96 -5.11
C LYS A 61 1.16 0.80 -4.50
N ALA A 62 0.23 1.71 -4.79
CA ALA A 62 -1.17 1.58 -4.40
C ALA A 62 -1.82 0.33 -5.03
N ALA A 63 -1.56 0.06 -6.31
CA ALA A 63 -2.06 -1.13 -7.00
C ALA A 63 -1.56 -2.43 -6.35
N ALA A 64 -0.26 -2.46 -5.97
CA ALA A 64 0.34 -3.58 -5.27
C ALA A 64 -0.26 -3.81 -3.88
N ILE A 65 -0.56 -2.74 -3.12
CA ILE A 65 -1.22 -2.83 -1.81
C ILE A 65 -2.64 -3.38 -1.97
N ALA A 66 -3.38 -2.92 -2.98
CA ALA A 66 -4.75 -3.32 -3.25
C ALA A 66 -4.88 -4.70 -3.94
N GLY A 67 -3.78 -5.38 -4.26
CA GLY A 67 -3.78 -6.67 -4.95
C GLY A 67 -4.36 -6.63 -6.37
N VAL A 68 -4.28 -5.48 -7.06
CA VAL A 68 -4.87 -5.30 -8.40
C VAL A 68 -3.85 -4.80 -9.42
N SER A 69 -4.18 -4.88 -10.70
CA SER A 69 -3.36 -4.26 -11.76
C SER A 69 -3.37 -2.74 -11.66
N ILE A 70 -2.32 -2.09 -12.18
CA ILE A 70 -2.20 -0.61 -12.22
C ILE A 70 -3.40 0.02 -12.92
N THR A 71 -3.85 -0.58 -14.03
CA THR A 71 -5.04 -0.14 -14.78
C THR A 71 -6.31 -0.23 -13.93
N ARG A 72 -6.49 -1.32 -13.17
CA ARG A 72 -7.65 -1.45 -12.29
C ARG A 72 -7.59 -0.45 -11.13
N MET A 73 -6.40 -0.22 -10.57
CA MET A 73 -6.20 0.78 -9.51
C MET A 73 -6.55 2.20 -10.00
N LYS A 74 -6.16 2.55 -11.24
CA LYS A 74 -6.56 3.80 -11.87
C LYS A 74 -8.08 3.95 -11.90
N GLY A 75 -8.81 2.90 -12.29
CA GLY A 75 -10.28 2.89 -12.26
C GLY A 75 -10.85 3.12 -10.86
N ILE A 76 -10.32 2.40 -9.85
CA ILE A 76 -10.75 2.53 -8.46
C ILE A 76 -10.58 3.97 -7.93
N LEU A 77 -9.47 4.63 -8.28
CA LEU A 77 -9.23 6.02 -7.89
C LEU A 77 -10.25 6.98 -8.52
N VAL A 78 -10.55 6.80 -9.81
CA VAL A 78 -11.54 7.61 -10.52
C VAL A 78 -12.95 7.38 -9.95
N GLU A 79 -13.33 6.12 -9.67
CA GLU A 79 -14.59 5.78 -9.01
C GLU A 79 -14.74 6.47 -7.64
N LYS A 80 -13.63 6.64 -6.90
CA LYS A 80 -13.57 7.36 -5.62
C LYS A 80 -13.31 8.87 -5.77
N GLY A 81 -13.42 9.43 -6.97
CA GLY A 81 -13.30 10.88 -7.24
C GLY A 81 -11.87 11.43 -7.12
N ILE A 82 -10.86 10.56 -7.11
CA ILE A 82 -9.46 10.95 -7.04
C ILE A 82 -8.90 10.92 -8.46
N ASN A 83 -8.58 12.10 -9.00
CA ASN A 83 -8.00 12.18 -10.33
C ASN A 83 -6.54 11.70 -10.24
N PRO A 84 -6.17 10.54 -10.83
CA PRO A 84 -4.81 10.05 -10.76
C PRO A 84 -3.93 11.01 -11.55
N ARG A 85 -2.86 11.54 -10.94
CA ARG A 85 -1.87 12.34 -11.67
C ARG A 85 -1.21 11.45 -12.71
N LEU A 86 -1.68 11.55 -13.94
CA LEU A 86 -1.25 10.76 -15.09
C LEU A 86 -0.78 11.74 -16.15
N GLY A 87 0.51 12.04 -16.11
CA GLY A 87 1.13 12.95 -17.05
C GLY A 87 1.69 14.19 -16.37
N VAL A 88 2.46 14.89 -17.19
CA VAL A 88 3.13 16.15 -16.90
C VAL A 88 2.14 17.21 -16.43
N GLU A 89 2.52 17.99 -15.42
CA GLU A 89 1.65 19.04 -14.86
C GLU A 89 1.55 20.25 -15.80
N ASP A 90 2.53 20.41 -16.69
CA ASP A 90 2.62 21.52 -17.64
C ASP A 90 2.96 21.08 -19.07
N VAL A 91 2.41 21.80 -20.05
CA VAL A 91 2.68 21.63 -21.49
C VAL A 91 4.19 21.74 -21.80
N LYS A 92 4.96 22.38 -20.92
CA LYS A 92 6.42 22.53 -21.03
C LYS A 92 7.18 21.21 -20.84
N GLU A 93 6.78 20.42 -19.84
CA GLU A 93 7.37 19.09 -19.59
C GLU A 93 7.04 18.11 -20.73
N LEU A 94 5.94 18.33 -21.47
CA LEU A 94 5.57 17.54 -22.65
C LEU A 94 6.63 17.61 -23.76
N TYR A 95 7.40 18.69 -23.86
CA TYR A 95 8.49 18.87 -24.83
C TYR A 95 9.84 18.35 -24.32
N GLU A 96 10.00 18.10 -23.02
CA GLU A 96 11.20 17.47 -22.45
C GLU A 96 11.15 15.94 -22.57
N VAL A 97 9.97 15.33 -22.45
CA VAL A 97 9.80 13.88 -22.58
C VAL A 97 10.29 13.31 -23.93
N PRO A 98 9.98 13.90 -25.10
CA PRO A 98 10.49 13.42 -26.39
C PRO A 98 12.03 13.47 -26.48
N ALA A 99 12.68 14.51 -25.95
CA ALA A 99 14.14 14.66 -26.00
C ALA A 99 14.87 13.58 -25.18
N ILE A 100 14.28 13.16 -24.05
CA ILE A 100 14.82 12.07 -23.22
C ILE A 100 14.68 10.73 -23.95
N ILE A 101 13.56 10.50 -24.63
CA ILE A 101 13.33 9.26 -25.39
C ILE A 101 14.27 9.17 -26.59
N GLU A 102 14.48 10.27 -27.32
CA GLU A 102 15.42 10.31 -28.45
C GLU A 102 16.87 10.03 -28.01
N GLY A 103 17.31 10.59 -26.87
CA GLY A 103 18.63 10.33 -26.31
C GLY A 103 18.85 8.86 -25.91
N ILE A 104 17.80 8.16 -25.47
CA ILE A 104 17.86 6.73 -25.15
C ILE A 104 17.92 5.89 -26.44
N LEU A 105 17.13 6.24 -27.45
CA LEU A 105 17.11 5.53 -28.75
C LEU A 105 18.42 5.68 -29.53
N ASP A 106 19.14 6.79 -29.39
CA ASP A 106 20.45 6.99 -30.02
C ASP A 106 21.57 6.17 -29.35
N THR A 107 21.44 5.80 -28.08
CA THR A 107 22.44 4.95 -27.40
C THR A 107 22.40 3.49 -27.84
N GLU A 108 21.31 3.02 -28.44
CA GLU A 108 21.19 1.65 -28.97
C GLU A 108 21.74 1.49 -30.40
N LYS A 109 22.13 2.58 -31.08
CA LYS A 109 22.63 2.55 -32.47
C LYS A 109 24.15 2.49 -32.65
N LYS A 110 24.95 2.21 -31.61
CA LYS A 110 26.37 1.86 -31.81
C LYS A 110 26.53 0.35 -32.00
N PRO A 111 26.77 -0.15 -33.24
CA PRO A 111 27.06 -1.55 -33.45
C PRO A 111 28.37 -1.92 -32.76
N LYS A 112 28.35 -3.05 -32.04
CA LYS A 112 29.54 -3.77 -31.60
C LYS A 112 30.47 -3.96 -32.81
N LYS A 113 31.68 -3.41 -32.73
CA LYS A 113 32.84 -3.85 -33.50
C LYS A 113 33.78 -4.58 -32.56
#